data_AF-A0A252BM20-F1
#
_entry.id   AF-A0A252BM20-F1
#
_cell.length_a   1.000
_cell.length_b   1.000
_cell.length_c   1.000
_cell.angle_alpha   90.00
_cell.angle_beta   90.00
_cell.angle_gamma   90.00
#
_symmetry.space_group_name_H-M   'P 1'
#
loop_
_entity.id
_entity.type
_entity.pdbx_description
1 polymer ?
#
loop_
_entity_poly.entity_id
_entity_poly.type
_entity_poly.pdbx_seq_one_letter_code
_entity_poly.pdbx_strand_id
1 'polypeptide(L)'
;MRYLPLFALISLSACSSAPWLTGQTDSHCVREQMLTGTQGNPLPFSHAMQVCGVAAQKSNDGHPRPLDLRDDATLQAMAENPDYNTASASFVHRKAKTKVPGGIRRVNID
;
A
#
# COMPACT_ATOMS: atom_id res chain seq x y z
N MET A 1 3.74 -41.30 -40.20
CA MET A 1 3.24 -40.03 -39.64
C MET A 1 3.54 -40.03 -38.15
N ARG A 2 4.39 -39.13 -37.66
CA ARG A 2 4.80 -39.03 -36.26
C ARG A 2 4.10 -37.81 -35.66
N TYR A 3 3.18 -38.04 -34.72
CA TYR A 3 2.45 -36.99 -34.01
C TYR A 3 3.25 -36.54 -32.79
N LEU A 4 3.54 -35.24 -32.71
CA LEU A 4 3.89 -34.55 -31.47
C LEU A 4 2.63 -34.38 -30.61
N PRO A 5 2.79 -34.35 -29.29
CA PRO A 5 2.23 -33.24 -28.55
C PRO A 5 3.31 -32.54 -27.72
N LEU A 6 3.50 -31.25 -28.03
CA LEU A 6 4.19 -30.29 -27.18
C LEU A 6 3.47 -30.23 -25.82
N PHE A 7 4.14 -30.63 -24.75
CA PHE A 7 3.77 -30.23 -23.40
C PHE A 7 4.34 -28.84 -23.13
N ALA A 8 3.57 -27.81 -23.50
CA ALA A 8 3.79 -26.44 -23.09
C ALA A 8 3.32 -26.29 -21.63
N LEU A 9 4.20 -26.60 -20.67
CA LEU A 9 4.01 -26.19 -19.27
C LEU A 9 4.43 -24.72 -19.16
N ILE A 10 3.51 -23.84 -19.54
CA ILE A 10 3.60 -22.41 -19.26
C ILE A 10 3.27 -22.23 -17.77
N SER A 11 4.27 -22.44 -16.93
CA SER A 11 4.22 -22.05 -15.52
C SER A 11 4.40 -20.53 -15.42
N LEU A 12 3.35 -19.76 -15.77
CA LEU A 12 3.24 -18.37 -15.30
C LEU A 12 2.90 -18.40 -13.81
N SER A 13 3.89 -18.73 -12.97
CA SER A 13 3.82 -18.34 -11.57
C SER A 13 3.90 -16.81 -11.54
N ALA A 14 2.75 -16.17 -11.32
CA ALA A 14 2.63 -14.75 -11.13
C ALA A 14 3.46 -14.31 -9.91
N CYS A 15 4.75 -14.02 -10.11
CA CYS A 15 5.51 -13.17 -9.21
C CYS A 15 5.07 -11.71 -9.42
N SER A 16 3.82 -11.40 -9.05
CA SER A 16 3.39 -10.02 -8.82
C SER A 16 3.19 -9.81 -7.32
N SER A 17 4.19 -10.19 -6.53
CA SER A 17 4.49 -9.43 -5.31
C SER A 17 5.10 -8.11 -5.79
N ALA A 18 4.28 -7.23 -6.37
CA ALA A 18 4.74 -5.95 -6.90
C ALA A 18 5.36 -5.18 -5.73
N PRO A 19 6.68 -4.94 -5.74
CA PRO A 19 7.24 -3.97 -4.82
C PRO A 19 6.59 -2.64 -5.20
N TRP A 20 5.91 -2.03 -4.24
CA TRP A 20 5.37 -0.67 -4.30
C TRP A 20 6.18 0.19 -5.28
N LEU A 21 5.56 0.55 -6.41
CA LEU A 21 6.23 1.34 -7.44
C LEU A 21 6.71 2.65 -6.82
N THR A 22 7.96 3.03 -7.10
CA THR A 22 8.49 4.34 -6.76
C THR A 22 7.58 5.41 -7.38
N GLY A 23 7.03 6.32 -6.56
CA GLY A 23 6.02 7.29 -7.02
C GLY A 23 4.60 7.10 -6.46
N GLN A 24 4.31 5.97 -5.83
CA GLN A 24 2.99 5.69 -5.25
C GLN A 24 2.81 6.35 -3.87
N THR A 25 1.58 6.79 -3.57
CA THR A 25 1.23 7.43 -2.29
C THR A 25 0.95 6.38 -1.20
N ASP A 26 1.03 6.77 0.07
CA ASP A 26 0.74 5.87 1.20
C ASP A 26 -0.74 5.40 1.18
N SER A 27 -1.67 6.18 0.63
CA SER A 27 -3.07 5.75 0.47
C SER A 27 -3.24 4.72 -0.63
N HIS A 28 -2.54 4.87 -1.76
CA HIS A 28 -2.52 3.85 -2.81
C HIS A 28 -1.98 2.54 -2.26
N CYS A 29 -0.95 2.65 -1.41
CA CYS A 29 -0.38 1.51 -0.73
C CYS A 29 -1.46 0.74 0.06
N VAL A 30 -2.20 1.45 0.91
CA VAL A 30 -3.25 0.83 1.73
C VAL A 30 -4.36 0.25 0.86
N ARG A 31 -4.77 0.97 -0.20
CA ARG A 31 -5.80 0.54 -1.15
C ARG A 31 -5.45 -0.79 -1.81
N GLU A 32 -4.21 -0.94 -2.29
CA GLU A 32 -3.79 -2.19 -2.93
C GLU A 32 -3.76 -3.35 -1.94
N GLN A 33 -3.30 -3.14 -0.71
CA GLN A 33 -3.30 -4.21 0.29
C GLN A 33 -4.71 -4.65 0.66
N MET A 34 -5.67 -3.72 0.65
CA MET A 34 -7.08 -4.05 0.86
C MET A 34 -7.73 -4.78 -0.34
N LEU A 35 -7.15 -4.73 -1.53
CA LEU A 35 -7.73 -5.34 -2.74
C LEU A 35 -7.04 -6.64 -3.14
N THR A 36 -5.71 -6.65 -3.12
CA THR A 36 -4.89 -7.78 -3.61
C THR A 36 -4.01 -8.36 -2.50
N GLY A 37 -3.61 -7.55 -1.53
CA GLY A 37 -2.71 -7.98 -0.45
C GLY A 37 -1.33 -8.44 -0.92
N THR A 38 -0.43 -8.68 0.03
CA THR A 38 0.95 -9.11 -0.27
C THR A 38 1.06 -10.55 -0.80
N GLN A 39 -0.02 -11.35 -0.71
CA GLN A 39 -0.05 -12.76 -1.11
C GLN A 39 -1.28 -13.12 -1.96
N GLY A 40 -1.94 -12.13 -2.58
CA GLY A 40 -3.16 -12.37 -3.36
C GLY A 40 -4.44 -12.47 -2.53
N ASN A 41 -4.39 -12.12 -1.24
CA ASN A 41 -5.55 -12.09 -0.35
C ASN A 41 -5.75 -10.67 0.22
N PRO A 42 -6.94 -10.07 0.06
CA PRO A 42 -7.31 -8.80 0.68
C PRO A 42 -6.99 -8.74 2.18
N LEU A 43 -6.30 -7.68 2.60
CA LEU A 43 -6.02 -7.42 4.01
C LEU A 43 -7.09 -6.50 4.61
N PRO A 44 -7.50 -6.71 5.87
CA PRO A 44 -8.30 -5.73 6.59
C PRO A 44 -7.51 -4.42 6.73
N PHE A 45 -8.22 -3.30 6.78
CA PHE A 45 -7.64 -1.96 6.78
C PHE A 45 -6.51 -1.76 7.80
N SER A 46 -6.71 -2.22 9.05
CA SER A 46 -5.69 -2.10 10.10
C SER A 46 -4.38 -2.83 9.77
N HIS A 47 -4.48 -4.01 9.17
CA HIS A 47 -3.30 -4.78 8.74
C HIS A 47 -2.67 -4.16 7.48
N ALA A 48 -3.48 -3.70 6.53
CA ALA A 48 -2.99 -2.95 5.37
C ALA A 48 -2.18 -1.71 5.79
N MET A 49 -2.65 -0.96 6.79
CA MET A 49 -1.91 0.17 7.37
C MET A 49 -0.58 -0.25 8.00
N GLN A 50 -0.51 -1.38 8.71
CA GLN A 50 0.76 -1.86 9.28
C GLN A 50 1.77 -2.23 8.20
N VAL A 51 1.34 -3.00 7.19
CA VAL A 51 2.21 -3.38 6.06
C VAL A 51 2.73 -2.13 5.34
N CYS A 52 1.84 -1.16 5.08
CA CYS A 52 2.22 0.11 4.50
C CYS A 52 3.13 0.94 5.40
N GLY A 53 2.92 0.93 6.72
CA GLY A 53 3.77 1.62 7.69
C GLY A 53 5.21 1.10 7.68
N VAL A 54 5.39 -0.22 7.56
CA VAL A 54 6.71 -0.84 7.43
C VAL A 54 7.37 -0.49 6.09
N ALA A 55 6.60 -0.50 4.99
CA ALA A 55 7.11 -0.08 3.69
C ALA A 55 7.51 1.41 3.70
N ALA A 56 6.69 2.24 4.33
CA ALA A 56 6.93 3.65 4.55
C ALA A 56 8.23 3.91 5.34
N GLN A 57 8.45 3.17 6.42
CA GLN A 57 9.69 3.22 7.19
C GLN A 57 10.89 2.85 6.32
N LYS A 58 10.80 1.78 5.52
CA LYS A 58 11.87 1.38 4.60
C LYS A 58 12.18 2.44 3.54
N SER A 59 11.15 3.16 3.05
CA SER A 59 11.33 4.27 2.11
C SER A 59 11.92 5.54 2.74
N ASN A 60 11.94 5.63 4.07
CA ASN A 60 12.41 6.77 4.85
C ASN A 60 13.70 6.40 5.60
N ASP A 61 14.62 5.71 4.92
CA ASP A 61 15.92 5.27 5.46
C ASP A 61 15.83 4.44 6.75
N GLY A 62 14.73 3.71 6.93
CA GLY A 62 14.47 2.91 8.13
C GLY A 62 13.91 3.72 9.30
N HIS A 63 13.68 5.03 9.15
CA HIS A 63 13.08 5.86 10.20
C HIS A 63 11.55 5.78 10.17
N PRO A 64 10.91 5.55 11.33
CA PRO A 64 9.46 5.49 11.40
C PRO A 64 8.86 6.85 11.01
N ARG A 65 7.80 6.83 10.22
CA ARG A 65 7.01 8.00 9.85
C ARG A 65 5.52 7.64 9.79
N PRO A 66 4.61 8.58 10.11
CA PRO A 66 3.19 8.34 9.94
C PRO A 66 2.84 8.19 8.45
N LEU A 67 1.78 7.42 8.17
CA LEU A 67 1.23 7.32 6.82
C LEU A 67 0.47 8.60 6.44
N ASP A 68 0.70 9.10 5.23
CA ASP A 68 -0.06 10.22 4.66
C ASP A 68 -1.23 9.71 3.80
N LEU A 69 -2.41 9.58 4.40
CA LEU A 69 -3.63 9.12 3.73
C LEU A 69 -4.51 10.27 3.22
N ARG A 70 -4.04 11.52 3.30
CA ARG A 70 -4.87 12.72 3.07
C ARG A 70 -5.34 12.87 1.62
N ASP A 71 -4.74 12.14 0.69
CA ASP A 71 -5.15 12.08 -0.72
C ASP A 71 -6.33 11.14 -0.98
N ASP A 72 -6.69 10.26 -0.02
CA ASP A 72 -7.92 9.45 -0.06
C ASP A 72 -8.81 9.77 1.16
N ALA A 73 -9.88 10.53 0.93
CA ALA A 73 -10.79 10.97 2.00
C ALA A 73 -11.48 9.82 2.75
N THR A 74 -11.64 8.65 2.11
CA THR A 74 -12.26 7.47 2.71
C THR A 74 -11.28 6.78 3.64
N LEU A 75 -10.06 6.51 3.15
CA LEU A 75 -9.01 5.91 3.98
C LEU A 75 -8.60 6.83 5.13
N GLN A 76 -8.59 8.15 4.91
CA GLN A 76 -8.40 9.13 5.98
C GLN A 76 -9.48 9.02 7.06
N ALA A 77 -10.76 8.90 6.68
CA ALA A 77 -11.85 8.76 7.65
C ALA A 77 -11.78 7.43 8.41
N MET A 78 -11.38 6.34 7.75
CA MET A 78 -11.14 5.05 8.40
C MET A 78 -9.96 5.11 9.38
N ALA A 79 -8.87 5.79 9.02
CA ALA A 79 -7.71 5.95 9.91
C ALA A 79 -8.06 6.75 11.17
N GLU A 80 -8.91 7.77 11.02
CA GLU A 80 -9.41 8.61 12.12
C GLU A 80 -10.43 7.90 13.02
N ASN A 81 -10.98 6.77 12.60
CA ASN A 81 -11.93 5.99 13.37
C ASN A 81 -11.23 4.78 14.06
N PRO A 82 -11.26 4.69 15.40
CA PRO A 82 -10.62 3.60 16.15
C PRO A 82 -11.21 2.22 15.84
N ASP A 83 -12.46 2.13 15.39
CA ASP A 83 -13.11 0.86 15.02
C ASP A 83 -12.47 0.23 13.77
N TYR A 84 -11.87 1.05 12.90
CA TYR A 84 -11.18 0.59 11.70
C TYR A 84 -9.66 0.55 11.91
N ASN A 85 -9.07 1.55 12.55
CA ASN A 85 -7.64 1.58 12.90
C ASN A 85 -7.36 0.84 14.22
N THR A 86 -7.79 -0.41 14.31
CA THR A 86 -7.66 -1.23 15.53
C THR A 86 -6.21 -1.52 15.92
N ALA A 87 -5.30 -1.46 14.94
CA ALA A 87 -3.86 -1.59 15.14
C ALA A 87 -3.20 -0.31 15.68
N SER A 88 -3.94 0.79 15.84
CA SER A 88 -3.42 2.11 16.22
C SER A 88 -2.21 2.55 15.38
N ALA A 89 -2.23 2.22 14.09
CA ALA A 89 -1.17 2.59 13.17
C ALA A 89 -1.06 4.11 13.10
N SER A 90 0.17 4.64 13.09
CA SER A 90 0.41 6.08 13.05
C SER A 90 0.06 6.66 11.67
N PHE A 91 -0.73 7.72 11.66
CA PHE A 91 -1.17 8.40 10.44
C PHE A 91 -1.17 9.92 10.64
N VAL A 92 -1.18 10.66 9.53
CA VAL A 92 -1.30 12.11 9.55
C VAL A 92 -2.76 12.51 9.56
N HIS A 93 -3.18 13.26 10.57
CA HIS A 93 -4.54 13.79 10.64
C HIS A 93 -4.84 14.73 9.48
N ARG A 94 -6.10 14.74 9.02
CA ARG A 94 -6.57 15.55 7.88
C ARG A 94 -6.21 17.04 7.99
N LYS A 95 -6.27 17.59 9.21
CA LYS A 95 -6.01 19.02 9.50
C LYS A 95 -4.54 19.34 9.79
N ALA A 96 -3.66 18.33 9.86
CA ALA A 96 -2.26 18.56 10.14
C ALA A 96 -1.60 19.30 8.96
N LYS A 97 -0.84 20.36 9.27
CA LYS A 97 -0.01 21.07 8.29
C LYS A 97 1.36 20.41 8.08
N THR A 98 1.63 19.33 8.82
CA THR A 98 2.90 18.61 8.80
C THR A 98 3.16 18.07 7.39
N LYS A 99 4.33 18.43 6.86
CA LYS A 99 4.88 17.83 5.64
C LYS A 99 5.52 16.51 6.04
N VAL A 100 5.10 15.41 5.41
CA VAL A 100 5.67 14.08 5.69
C VAL A 100 6.94 13.93 4.84
N PRO A 101 8.12 13.77 5.45
CA PRO A 101 9.34 13.46 4.71
C PRO A 101 9.18 12.09 4.04
N GLY A 102 9.59 11.99 2.77
CA GLY A 102 9.45 10.77 1.97
C GLY A 102 8.02 10.44 1.50
N GLY A 103 7.01 11.23 1.89
CA GLY A 103 5.65 11.08 1.39
C GLY A 103 5.54 11.60 -0.04
N ILE A 104 5.25 10.72 -1.00
CA ILE A 104 4.96 11.13 -2.37
C ILE A 104 3.52 11.65 -2.39
N ARG A 105 3.36 12.97 -2.50
CA ARG A 105 2.09 13.58 -2.86
C ARG A 105 2.06 13.70 -4.37
N ARG A 106 1.00 13.23 -5.02
CA ARG A 106 0.74 13.64 -6.41
C ARG A 106 0.57 15.15 -6.41
N VAL A 107 1.60 15.87 -6.82
CA VAL A 107 1.44 17.27 -7.22
C VAL A 107 0.72 17.18 -8.55
N ASN A 108 -0.58 17.48 -8.54
CA ASN A 108 -1.29 17.76 -9.78
C ASN A 108 -0.62 19.00 -10.37
N ILE A 109 0.22 18.80 -11.39
CA ILE A 109 0.62 19.88 -12.29
C ILE A 109 -0.54 19.96 -13.27
N ASP A 110 -1.40 20.96 -13.06
CA ASP A 110 -2.39 21.42 -14.04
C ASP A 110 -1.64 22.12 -15.21
#